data_AF-A0A6P0X339-F1
#
_entry.id   AF-A0A6P0X339-F1
#
_cell.length_a   1.000
_cell.length_b   1.000
_cell.length_c   1.000
_cell.angle_alpha   90.00
_cell.angle_beta   90.00
_cell.angle_gamma   90.00
#
_symmetry.space_group_name_H-M   'P 1'
#
loop_
_entity.id
_entity.type
_entity.pdbx_description
1 polymer ?
#
loop_
_entity_poly.entity_id
_entity_poly.type
_entity_poly.pdbx_seq_one_letter_code
_entity_poly.pdbx_strand_id
1 'polypeptide(L)' 'MTSSTSLKSQSDTPLSPRQDLPTMYDLPSEDPKEPGLPDEFHALQAWLLC' A
#
# COMPACT_ATOMS: atom_id res chain seq x y z
N MET A 1 19.34 4.40 4.19
CA MET A 1 19.25 5.57 3.27
C MET A 1 17.78 5.95 3.26
N THR A 2 17.43 7.13 3.79
CA THR A 2 16.05 7.54 4.04
C THR A 2 15.36 7.83 2.71
N SER A 3 14.42 6.98 2.30
CA SER A 3 13.57 7.23 1.14
C SER A 3 12.67 8.43 1.46
N SER A 4 13.08 9.61 0.99
CA SER A 4 12.27 10.81 1.04
C SER A 4 11.09 10.63 0.10
N THR A 5 9.94 10.18 0.63
CA THR A 5 8.66 10.25 -0.09
C THR A 5 8.35 11.71 -0.32
N SER A 6 8.64 12.19 -1.53
CA SER A 6 8.27 13.52 -1.99
C SER A 6 6.76 13.65 -1.93
N LEU A 7 6.23 14.31 -0.90
CA LEU A 7 4.83 14.71 -0.83
C LEU A 7 4.54 15.62 -2.03
N LYS A 8 3.84 15.09 -3.04
CA LYS A 8 3.39 15.86 -4.20
C LYS A 8 2.42 16.95 -3.68
N SER A 9 2.77 18.22 -3.88
CA SER A 9 1.85 19.35 -3.67
C SER A 9 0.60 19.14 -4.54
N GLN A 10 -0.59 19.06 -3.93
CA GLN A 10 -1.89 18.92 -4.62
C GLN A 10 -2.30 20.23 -5.32
N SER A 11 -1.39 20.84 -6.09
CA SER A 11 -1.64 22.07 -6.85
C SER A 11 -1.98 21.81 -8.32
N ASP A 12 -1.94 20.55 -8.77
CA ASP A 12 -2.35 20.14 -10.11
C ASP A 12 -3.57 19.21 -10.02
N THR A 13 -4.51 19.37 -10.94
CA THR A 13 -5.67 18.47 -11.09
C THR A 13 -5.20 17.03 -11.01
N PRO A 14 -5.76 16.20 -10.10
CA PRO A 14 -5.25 14.84 -9.90
C PRO A 14 -5.32 14.08 -11.21
N LEU A 15 -4.15 13.60 -11.67
CA LEU A 15 -4.07 12.72 -12.82
C LEU A 15 -4.91 11.47 -12.56
N SER A 16 -5.38 10.83 -13.63
CA SER A 16 -6.13 9.60 -13.46
C SER A 16 -5.25 8.56 -12.74
N PRO A 17 -5.81 7.71 -11.86
CA PRO A 17 -5.01 6.72 -11.12
C PRO A 17 -4.20 5.79 -12.04
N ARG A 18 -4.67 5.56 -13.27
CA ARG A 18 -3.96 4.78 -14.30
C ARG A 18 -2.66 5.42 -14.78
N GLN A 19 -2.52 6.74 -14.61
CA GLN A 19 -1.35 7.49 -15.04
C GLN A 19 -0.37 7.77 -13.89
N ASP A 20 -0.87 7.85 -12.65
CA ASP A 20 -0.06 8.29 -11.50
C ASP A 20 0.25 7.18 -10.49
N LEU A 21 -0.52 6.08 -10.46
CA LEU A 21 -0.24 4.93 -9.60
C LEU A 21 0.59 3.87 -10.32
N PRO A 22 1.55 3.22 -9.62
CA PRO A 22 2.26 2.07 -10.15
C PRO A 22 1.30 0.93 -10.45
N THR A 23 1.58 0.20 -11.52
CA THR A 23 0.96 -1.11 -11.75
C THR A 23 1.61 -2.14 -10.83
N MET A 24 0.98 -3.29 -10.63
CA MET A 24 1.56 -4.39 -9.84
C MET A 24 2.94 -4.82 -10.35
N TYR A 25 3.24 -4.64 -11.65
CA TYR A 25 4.56 -4.92 -12.23
C TYR A 25 5.62 -3.85 -11.92
N ASP A 26 5.20 -2.63 -11.57
CA ASP A 26 6.10 -1.55 -11.18
C ASP A 26 6.46 -1.61 -9.68
N LEU A 27 5.75 -2.45 -8.92
CA LEU A 27 6.04 -2.68 -7.51
C LEU A 27 7.23 -3.63 -7.33
N PRO A 28 8.10 -3.39 -6.33
CA PRO A 28 9.15 -4.35 -5.98
C PRO A 28 8.53 -5.67 -5.51
N SER A 29 9.21 -6.78 -5.76
CA SER A 29 8.85 -8.06 -5.14
C SER A 29 9.02 -7.97 -3.62
N GLU A 30 8.11 -8.59 -2.88
CA GLU A 30 8.24 -8.74 -1.42
C GLU A 30 9.51 -9.54 -1.10
N ASP A 31 10.26 -9.12 -0.07
CA ASP A 31 11.43 -9.88 0.41
C ASP A 31 10.93 -11.09 1.20
N PRO A 32 11.29 -12.34 0.82
CA PRO A 32 10.89 -13.55 1.54
C PRO A 32 11.34 -13.59 3.01
N LYS A 33 12.30 -12.74 3.40
CA LYS A 33 12.80 -12.62 4.77
C LYS A 33 12.00 -11.63 5.61
N GLU A 34 11.18 -10.79 4.99
CA GLU A 34 10.31 -9.88 5.72
C GLU A 34 9.15 -10.68 6.33
N PRO A 35 8.96 -10.63 7.66
CA PRO A 35 7.77 -11.22 8.25
C PRO A 35 6.54 -10.49 7.71
N GLY A 36 5.54 -11.23 7.25
CA GLY A 36 4.27 -10.65 6.82
C GLY A 36 3.61 -9.84 7.93
N LEU A 37 2.67 -8.96 7.55
CA LEU A 37 1.89 -8.19 8.52
C LEU A 37 1.07 -9.14 9.43
N PRO A 38 1.02 -8.89 10.75
CA PRO A 38 0.19 -9.67 11.65
C PRO A 38 -1.29 -9.45 11.36
N ASP A 39 -2.08 -10.53 11.40
CA ASP A 39 -3.54 -10.45 11.27
C ASP A 39 -4.19 -10.07 12.60
N GLU A 40 -4.22 -8.78 12.92
CA GLU A 40 -4.80 -8.23 14.17
C GLU A 40 -6.32 -8.38 14.25
N PHE A 41 -6.99 -8.51 13.10
CA PHE A 41 -8.45 -8.52 13.01
C PHE A 41 -9.02 -9.93 12.86
N HIS A 42 -8.17 -10.97 12.84
CA HIS A 42 -8.59 -12.38 12.74
C HIS A 42 -9.70 -12.74 13.73
N ALA A 43 -9.52 -12.34 15.00
CA ALA A 43 -10.49 -12.62 16.05
C ALA A 43 -11.82 -11.85 15.86
N LEU A 44 -11.77 -10.68 15.20
CA LEU A 44 -12.94 -9.84 14.95
C LEU A 44 -13.75 -10.35 13.75
N GLN A 45 -13.14 -11.06 12.80
CA GLN A 45 -13.84 -11.65 11.66
C GLN A 45 -15.00 -12.54 12.10
N ALA A 46 -14.81 -13.38 13.13
CA ALA A 46 -15.87 -14.25 13.64
C ALA A 46 -17.04 -13.47 14.25
N TRP A 47 -16.77 -12.36 14.96
CA TRP A 47 -17.79 -11.55 15.62
C TRP A 47 -18.61 -10.71 14.63
N LEU A 48 -17.99 -10.26 13.53
CA LEU A 48 -18.63 -9.40 12.53
C LEU A 48 -19.44 -10.18 11.47
N LEU A 49 -19.31 -11.51 11.44
CA LEU A 49 -20.01 -12.39 10.51
C LEU A 49 -21.26 -13.06 11.12
N CYS A 50 -21.58 -12.75 12.39
CA CYS A 50 -22.82 -13.15 13.06
C CYS A 50 -23.93 -12.12 12.83
#